data_AF-A0A7J9JUP6-F1
#
_entry.id   AF-A0A7J9JUP6-F1
#
_cell.length_a   1.000
_cell.length_b   1.000
_cell.length_c   1.000
_cell.angle_alpha   90.00
_cell.angle_beta   90.00
_cell.angle_gamma   90.00
#
_symmetry.space_group_name_H-M   'P 1'
#
loop_
_entity.id
_entity.type
_entity.pdbx_description
1 polymer ?
#
loop_
_entity_poly.entity_id
_entity_poly.type
_entity_poly.pdbx_seq_one_letter_code
_entity_poly.pdbx_strand_id
1 'polypeptide(L)'
;LNGGIIRRNFLNQNEKSVKDLWQADCRCWKANKVKQVYGQDWGEKICNIPIRDEGQVDKIIWFHNPHGYFTLKSAYSWLLLKEMGYDPHRFFWKAIWKLDTLPKIRVFTWRVGHEILPTNCKIATIRQGFDKGCLRCGAETETLLHALKDCPTSRAVLSIGGWSRSFISKRYDRCIDWLEDLMRVLDKRAMADVMTTLWNCWNNRNNYIFRGKEEEAKQIWERASNLNRDF
;
A
#
# COMPACT_ATOMS: atom_id res chain seq x y z
N LEU A 1 -18.94 -2.06 -1.56
CA LEU A 1 -19.59 -0.75 -1.82
C LEU A 1 -19.91 -0.16 -0.46
N ASN A 2 -19.13 0.80 0.00
CA ASN A 2 -19.28 1.37 1.34
C ASN A 2 -20.52 2.26 1.35
N GLY A 3 -21.66 1.71 1.80
CA GLY A 3 -22.95 2.39 1.90
C GLY A 3 -23.03 3.49 2.98
N GLY A 4 -21.91 4.15 3.31
CA GLY A 4 -21.80 5.08 4.45
C GLY A 4 -21.65 6.56 4.10
N ILE A 5 -21.76 6.97 2.82
CA ILE A 5 -21.31 8.31 2.38
C ILE A 5 -22.46 9.16 1.80
N ILE A 6 -23.67 9.07 2.34
CA ILE A 6 -24.74 10.01 2.01
C ILE A 6 -25.11 10.77 3.27
N ARG A 7 -24.66 12.03 3.36
CA ARG A 7 -24.99 12.92 4.46
C ARG A 7 -26.37 13.54 4.20
N ARG A 8 -27.42 12.76 4.49
CA ARG A 8 -28.83 13.14 4.23
C ARG A 8 -29.26 14.44 4.90
N ASN A 9 -28.60 14.83 5.98
CA ASN A 9 -28.87 16.09 6.70
C ASN A 9 -28.61 17.35 5.85
N PHE A 10 -27.90 17.23 4.73
CA PHE A 10 -27.65 18.34 3.81
C PHE A 10 -28.67 18.42 2.66
N LEU A 11 -29.70 17.56 2.62
CA LEU A 11 -30.76 17.62 1.61
C LEU A 11 -31.96 18.40 2.14
N ASN A 12 -32.51 19.30 1.32
CA ASN A 12 -33.74 20.02 1.63
C ASN A 12 -34.98 19.15 1.35
N GLN A 13 -36.16 19.50 1.87
CA GLN A 13 -37.41 18.74 1.66
C GLN A 13 -37.81 18.57 0.18
N ASN A 14 -37.35 19.48 -0.68
CA ASN A 14 -37.60 19.47 -2.13
C ASN A 14 -36.53 18.72 -2.94
N GLU A 15 -35.43 18.30 -2.31
CA GLU A 15 -34.30 17.62 -2.96
C GLU A 15 -34.40 16.11 -2.71
N LYS A 16 -35.23 15.43 -3.51
CA LYS A 16 -35.53 13.99 -3.34
C LYS A 16 -34.78 13.12 -4.35
N SER A 17 -34.21 13.72 -5.38
CA SER A 17 -33.60 13.03 -6.50
C SER A 17 -32.32 13.73 -6.95
N VAL A 18 -31.44 13.00 -7.66
CA VAL A 18 -30.14 13.54 -8.12
C VAL A 18 -30.32 14.74 -9.05
N LYS A 19 -31.44 14.80 -9.79
CA LYS A 19 -31.77 15.95 -10.65
C LYS A 19 -31.93 17.28 -9.91
N ASP A 20 -32.31 17.22 -8.64
CA ASP A 20 -32.49 18.42 -7.82
C ASP A 20 -31.14 19.05 -7.45
N LEU A 21 -30.04 18.31 -7.64
CA LEU A 21 -28.66 18.69 -7.35
C LEU A 21 -27.92 19.29 -8.54
N TRP A 22 -28.55 19.45 -9.71
CA TRP A 22 -27.99 20.21 -10.83
C TRP A 22 -28.85 21.42 -11.16
N GLN A 23 -28.28 22.35 -11.92
CA GLN A 23 -28.95 23.55 -12.42
C GLN A 23 -29.34 23.30 -13.88
N ALA A 24 -30.63 23.35 -14.17
CA ALA A 24 -31.17 23.06 -15.51
C ALA A 24 -30.65 24.05 -16.57
N ASP A 25 -30.54 25.33 -16.22
CA ASP A 25 -30.18 26.42 -17.14
C ASP A 25 -28.76 26.30 -17.70
N CYS A 26 -27.78 25.94 -16.85
CA CYS A 26 -26.37 25.83 -17.23
C CYS A 26 -25.91 24.40 -17.51
N ARG A 27 -26.79 23.39 -17.32
CA ARG A 27 -26.45 21.95 -17.37
C ARG A 27 -25.22 21.63 -16.51
N CYS A 28 -25.17 22.22 -15.33
CA CYS A 28 -24.03 22.15 -14.44
C CYS A 28 -24.44 21.70 -13.04
N TRP A 29 -23.59 20.90 -12.39
CA TRP A 29 -23.83 20.42 -11.04
C TRP A 29 -23.72 21.55 -10.02
N LYS A 30 -24.56 21.52 -8.97
CA LYS A 30 -24.37 22.36 -7.78
C LYS A 30 -23.20 21.80 -6.97
N ALA A 31 -21.98 21.97 -7.47
CA ALA A 31 -20.78 21.23 -7.04
C ALA A 31 -20.56 21.24 -5.52
N ASN A 32 -20.73 22.39 -4.87
CA ASN A 32 -20.60 22.51 -3.42
C ASN A 32 -21.62 21.64 -2.66
N LYS A 33 -22.86 21.61 -3.13
CA LYS A 33 -23.95 20.81 -2.53
C LYS A 33 -23.70 19.31 -2.76
N VAL A 34 -23.31 18.93 -3.97
CA VAL A 34 -22.96 17.54 -4.29
C VAL A 34 -21.81 17.04 -3.40
N LYS A 35 -20.75 17.85 -3.23
CA LYS A 35 -19.63 17.51 -2.34
C LYS A 35 -20.03 17.44 -0.86
N GLN A 36 -20.97 18.27 -0.40
CA GLN A 36 -21.50 18.18 0.96
C GLN A 36 -22.31 16.90 1.21
N VAL A 37 -23.13 16.48 0.24
CA VAL A 37 -23.99 15.29 0.38
C VAL A 37 -23.19 14.01 0.23
N TYR A 38 -22.28 13.93 -0.75
CA TYR A 38 -21.57 12.70 -1.12
C TYR A 38 -20.11 12.65 -0.64
N GLY A 39 -19.61 13.70 0.00
CA GLY A 39 -18.19 13.83 0.36
C GLY A 39 -17.33 14.26 -0.83
N GLN A 40 -16.07 14.63 -0.57
CA GLN A 40 -15.17 15.19 -1.58
C GLN A 40 -14.93 14.21 -2.75
N ASP A 41 -14.53 12.98 -2.44
CA ASP A 41 -14.16 11.97 -3.44
C ASP A 41 -15.28 11.63 -4.41
N TRP A 42 -16.48 11.36 -3.89
CA TRP A 42 -17.64 11.06 -4.74
C TRP A 42 -18.22 12.32 -5.36
N GLY A 43 -18.17 13.44 -4.65
CA GLY A 43 -18.66 14.70 -5.16
C GLY A 43 -17.94 15.15 -6.42
N GLU A 44 -16.61 15.01 -6.47
CA GLU A 44 -15.82 15.27 -7.67
C GLU A 44 -16.19 14.34 -8.84
N LYS A 45 -16.35 13.04 -8.56
CA LYS A 45 -16.75 12.07 -9.59
C LYS A 45 -18.13 12.36 -10.16
N ILE A 46 -19.10 12.69 -9.31
CA ILE A 46 -20.46 13.05 -9.73
C ILE A 46 -20.43 14.33 -10.57
N CYS A 47 -19.67 15.35 -10.15
CA CYS A 47 -19.58 16.61 -10.89
C CYS A 47 -18.97 16.46 -12.29
N ASN A 48 -18.19 15.40 -12.53
CA ASN A 48 -17.61 15.09 -13.84
C ASN A 48 -18.58 14.32 -14.76
N ILE A 49 -19.75 13.90 -14.28
CA ILE A 49 -20.76 13.23 -15.11
C ILE A 49 -21.45 14.29 -15.97
N PRO A 50 -21.43 14.18 -17.31
CA PRO A 50 -22.13 15.12 -18.17
C PRO A 50 -23.66 14.98 -18.00
N ILE A 51 -24.34 16.11 -17.81
CA ILE A 51 -25.81 16.17 -17.72
C ILE A 51 -26.37 16.19 -19.14
N ARG A 52 -27.19 15.18 -19.47
CA ARG A 52 -27.82 15.02 -20.79
C ARG A 52 -29.18 15.73 -20.86
N ASP A 53 -29.70 15.90 -22.07
CA ASP A 53 -31.00 16.54 -22.31
C ASP A 53 -32.16 15.87 -21.55
N GLU A 54 -33.09 16.70 -21.09
CA GLU A 54 -34.32 16.27 -20.44
C GLU A 54 -35.20 15.53 -21.46
N GLY A 55 -35.42 14.24 -21.24
CA GLY A 55 -36.19 13.37 -22.14
C GLY A 55 -35.51 12.05 -22.47
N GLN A 56 -34.20 11.90 -22.19
CA GLN A 56 -33.57 10.59 -22.24
C GLN A 56 -33.87 9.78 -20.98
N VAL A 57 -34.22 8.52 -21.16
CA VAL A 57 -34.39 7.56 -20.05
C VAL A 57 -33.03 7.29 -19.40
N ASP A 58 -33.00 7.24 -18.08
CA ASP A 58 -31.80 6.88 -17.31
C ASP A 58 -31.21 5.55 -17.79
N LYS A 59 -29.88 5.50 -17.92
CA LYS A 59 -29.14 4.29 -18.31
C LYS A 59 -28.09 3.96 -17.28
N ILE A 60 -27.96 2.69 -16.94
CA ILE A 60 -26.84 2.18 -16.15
C ILE A 60 -25.61 2.13 -17.07
N ILE A 61 -24.54 2.80 -16.65
CA ILE A 61 -23.29 2.91 -17.42
C ILE A 61 -22.17 2.21 -16.65
N TRP A 62 -21.46 1.31 -17.32
CA TRP A 62 -20.25 0.70 -16.80
C TRP A 62 -19.07 1.66 -16.96
N PHE A 63 -18.62 2.26 -15.85
CA PHE A 63 -17.56 3.27 -15.82
C PHE A 63 -16.22 2.77 -16.41
N HIS A 64 -15.93 1.47 -16.33
CA HIS A 64 -14.67 0.90 -16.82
C HIS A 64 -14.74 0.47 -18.30
N ASN A 65 -15.64 1.07 -19.08
CA ASN A 65 -15.70 0.95 -20.54
C ASN A 65 -16.00 2.34 -21.14
N PRO A 66 -15.19 2.86 -22.08
CA PRO A 66 -15.44 4.16 -22.73
C PRO A 66 -16.81 4.29 -23.41
N HIS A 67 -17.38 3.18 -23.87
CA HIS A 67 -18.71 3.14 -24.48
C HIS A 67 -19.84 2.92 -23.47
N GLY A 68 -19.49 2.74 -22.19
CA GLY A 68 -20.46 2.59 -21.11
C GLY A 68 -21.13 1.21 -21.01
N TYR A 69 -20.83 0.27 -21.91
CA TYR A 69 -21.40 -1.07 -21.88
C TYR A 69 -20.67 -1.99 -20.91
N PHE A 70 -21.43 -2.77 -20.17
CA PHE A 70 -20.90 -3.86 -19.39
C PHE A 70 -20.50 -5.02 -20.30
N THR A 71 -19.27 -5.53 -20.14
CA THR A 71 -18.83 -6.77 -20.77
C THR A 71 -18.09 -7.61 -19.73
N LEU A 72 -18.15 -8.95 -19.85
CA LEU A 72 -17.33 -9.82 -19.00
C LEU A 72 -15.85 -9.46 -19.10
N LYS A 73 -15.38 -9.08 -20.29
CA LYS A 73 -13.99 -8.65 -20.52
C LYS A 73 -13.63 -7.38 -19.74
N SER A 74 -14.45 -6.33 -19.78
CA SER A 74 -14.20 -5.09 -19.04
C SER A 74 -14.36 -5.27 -17.53
N ALA A 75 -15.27 -6.14 -17.10
CA ALA A 75 -15.45 -6.49 -15.69
C ALA A 75 -14.25 -7.28 -15.16
N TYR A 76 -13.81 -8.31 -15.89
CA TYR A 76 -12.65 -9.12 -15.54
C TYR A 76 -11.35 -8.31 -15.62
N SER A 77 -11.19 -7.48 -16.65
CA SER A 77 -10.07 -6.54 -16.74
C SER A 77 -10.08 -5.54 -15.60
N TRP A 78 -11.24 -5.02 -15.17
CA TRP A 78 -11.32 -4.15 -14.00
C TRP A 78 -11.02 -4.89 -12.70
N LEU A 79 -11.52 -6.12 -12.52
CA LEU A 79 -11.22 -6.95 -11.36
C LEU A 79 -9.73 -7.28 -11.29
N LEU A 80 -9.14 -7.68 -12.41
CA LEU A 80 -7.71 -7.88 -12.53
C LEU A 80 -6.94 -6.58 -12.31
N LEU A 81 -7.37 -5.43 -12.83
CA LEU A 81 -6.71 -4.14 -12.56
C LEU A 81 -6.94 -3.65 -11.12
N LYS A 82 -7.99 -4.10 -10.45
CA LYS A 82 -8.24 -3.84 -9.03
C LYS A 82 -7.37 -4.73 -8.16
N GLU A 83 -7.08 -5.95 -8.61
CA GLU A 83 -6.17 -6.90 -7.97
C GLU A 83 -4.69 -6.69 -8.36
N MET A 84 -4.42 -6.13 -9.55
CA MET A 84 -3.09 -6.00 -10.20
C MET A 84 -2.72 -4.57 -10.61
N GLY A 85 -3.54 -3.57 -10.34
CA GLY A 85 -3.09 -2.18 -10.33
C GLY A 85 -3.69 -1.18 -11.32
N TYR A 86 -4.68 -0.42 -10.85
CA TYR A 86 -4.42 1.01 -10.65
C TYR A 86 -3.51 1.14 -9.43
N ASP A 87 -2.29 0.61 -9.55
CA ASP A 87 -1.44 0.37 -8.39
C ASP A 87 -0.87 1.71 -7.95
N PRO A 88 -1.22 2.22 -6.77
CA PRO A 88 -0.56 3.41 -6.24
C PRO A 88 0.98 3.24 -6.22
N HIS A 89 1.48 2.00 -6.25
CA HIS A 89 2.90 1.65 -6.19
C HIS A 89 3.51 1.21 -7.53
N ARG A 90 2.94 1.59 -8.68
CA ARG A 90 3.50 1.24 -10.02
C ARG A 90 4.98 1.60 -10.16
N PHE A 91 5.39 2.71 -9.55
CA PHE A 91 6.78 3.15 -9.51
C PHE A 91 7.66 2.12 -8.78
N PHE A 92 7.26 1.71 -7.58
CA PHE A 92 7.97 0.73 -6.76
C PHE A 92 8.19 -0.59 -7.53
N TRP A 93 7.15 -1.16 -8.14
CA TRP A 93 7.27 -2.42 -8.87
C TRP A 93 8.25 -2.36 -10.05
N LYS A 94 8.32 -1.23 -10.76
CA LYS A 94 9.31 -1.04 -11.82
C LYS A 94 10.71 -0.83 -11.26
N ALA A 95 10.84 -0.17 -10.12
CA ALA A 95 12.12 0.16 -9.51
C ALA A 95 12.83 -1.09 -8.95
N ILE A 96 12.10 -2.01 -8.31
CA ILE A 96 12.67 -3.25 -7.73
C ILE A 96 13.53 -4.01 -8.74
N TRP A 97 13.01 -4.22 -9.94
CA TRP A 97 13.69 -5.02 -10.96
C TRP A 97 14.92 -4.34 -11.55
N LYS A 98 15.05 -3.03 -11.35
CA LYS A 98 16.21 -2.28 -11.79
C LYS A 98 17.34 -2.29 -10.77
N LEU A 99 17.08 -2.46 -9.47
CA LEU A 99 18.09 -2.37 -8.38
C LEU A 99 19.35 -3.20 -8.66
N ASP A 100 20.53 -2.63 -8.46
CA ASP A 100 21.82 -3.33 -8.64
C ASP A 100 22.10 -4.16 -7.38
N THR A 101 21.57 -5.37 -7.35
CA THR A 101 21.65 -6.29 -6.21
C THR A 101 21.40 -7.72 -6.69
N LEU A 102 21.65 -8.70 -5.83
CA LEU A 102 21.43 -10.11 -6.11
C LEU A 102 19.95 -10.38 -6.50
N PRO A 103 19.67 -11.27 -7.47
CA PRO A 103 18.30 -11.63 -7.85
C PRO A 103 17.42 -12.07 -6.66
N LYS A 104 18.01 -12.80 -5.69
CA LYS A 104 17.31 -13.22 -4.47
C LYS A 104 16.84 -12.05 -3.61
N ILE A 105 17.57 -10.93 -3.64
CA ILE A 105 17.23 -9.71 -2.89
C ILE A 105 16.09 -8.98 -3.61
N ARG A 106 16.10 -8.90 -4.95
CA ARG A 106 14.95 -8.37 -5.72
C ARG A 106 13.67 -9.16 -5.44
N VAL A 107 13.75 -10.50 -5.45
CA VAL A 107 12.61 -11.37 -5.11
C VAL A 107 12.16 -11.16 -3.66
N PHE A 108 13.10 -11.01 -2.72
CA PHE A 108 12.78 -10.65 -1.34
C PHE A 108 12.04 -9.31 -1.27
N THR A 109 12.53 -8.25 -1.93
CA THR A 109 11.87 -6.94 -1.98
C THR A 109 10.45 -7.04 -2.54
N TRP A 110 10.27 -7.83 -3.60
CA TRP A 110 8.96 -8.10 -4.18
C TRP A 110 8.01 -8.77 -3.15
N ARG A 111 8.50 -9.76 -2.40
CA ARG A 111 7.73 -10.42 -1.32
C ARG A 111 7.41 -9.46 -0.16
N VAL A 112 8.32 -8.54 0.16
CA VAL A 112 8.10 -7.50 1.17
C VAL A 112 7.01 -6.53 0.71
N GLY A 113 7.04 -6.08 -0.55
CA GLY A 113 6.03 -5.20 -1.12
C GLY A 113 4.62 -5.82 -1.10
N HIS A 114 4.51 -7.12 -1.31
CA HIS A 114 3.24 -7.85 -1.18
C HIS A 114 2.90 -8.27 0.27
N GLU A 115 3.79 -8.01 1.23
CA GLU A 115 3.67 -8.44 2.62
C GLU A 115 3.36 -9.94 2.78
N ILE A 116 3.95 -10.79 1.95
CA ILE A 116 3.70 -12.26 1.94
C ILE A 116 4.76 -13.06 2.70
N LEU A 117 5.66 -12.39 3.42
CA LEU A 117 6.64 -13.07 4.26
C LEU A 117 5.96 -13.64 5.54
N PRO A 118 6.37 -14.83 6.00
CA PRO A 118 5.73 -15.53 7.11
C PRO A 118 6.11 -14.94 8.48
N THR A 119 5.52 -13.79 8.81
CA THR A 119 5.56 -13.23 10.17
C THR A 119 4.53 -13.90 11.06
N ASN A 120 4.69 -13.81 12.38
CA ASN A 120 3.74 -14.43 13.32
C ASN A 120 2.33 -13.84 13.16
N CYS A 121 2.21 -12.53 12.91
CA CYS A 121 0.92 -11.92 12.61
C CYS A 121 0.28 -12.52 11.34
N LYS A 122 1.05 -12.76 10.26
CA LYS A 122 0.53 -13.38 9.03
C LYS A 122 0.17 -14.85 9.24
N ILE A 123 0.94 -15.60 10.02
CA ILE A 123 0.64 -17.00 10.33
C ILE A 123 -0.67 -17.09 11.13
N ALA A 124 -0.88 -16.19 12.10
CA ALA A 124 -2.09 -16.13 12.91
C ALA A 124 -3.37 -15.83 12.11
N THR A 125 -3.27 -15.23 10.91
CA THR A 125 -4.46 -15.06 10.04
C THR A 125 -4.91 -16.36 9.38
N ILE A 126 -4.04 -17.37 9.33
CA ILE A 126 -4.30 -18.67 8.69
C ILE A 126 -4.55 -19.74 9.77
N ARG A 127 -3.77 -19.72 10.85
CA ARG A 127 -3.85 -20.67 11.96
C ARG A 127 -4.44 -20.01 13.19
N GLN A 128 -5.68 -20.33 13.49
CA GLN A 128 -6.37 -19.85 14.69
C GLN A 128 -5.61 -20.26 15.96
N GLY A 129 -5.50 -19.35 16.92
CA GLY A 129 -4.81 -19.58 18.19
C GLY A 129 -3.28 -19.52 18.12
N PHE A 130 -2.69 -19.20 16.95
CA PHE A 130 -1.26 -18.96 16.86
C PHE A 130 -0.88 -17.62 17.50
N ASP A 131 0.19 -17.62 18.30
CA ASP A 131 0.68 -16.38 18.92
C ASP A 131 1.26 -15.44 17.85
N LYS A 132 0.73 -14.22 17.82
CA LYS A 132 1.14 -13.16 16.89
C LYS A 132 2.34 -12.35 17.41
N GLY A 133 2.78 -12.57 18.65
CA GLY A 133 3.86 -11.83 19.29
C GLY A 133 5.22 -11.98 18.62
N CYS A 134 6.10 -11.00 18.82
CA CYS A 134 7.46 -11.03 18.34
C CYS A 134 8.35 -11.76 19.34
N LEU A 135 8.86 -12.94 18.98
CA LEU A 135 9.70 -13.75 19.86
C LEU A 135 11.05 -13.09 20.20
N ARG A 136 11.53 -12.15 19.37
CA ARG A 136 12.82 -11.47 19.61
C ARG A 136 12.75 -10.39 20.70
N CYS A 137 11.66 -9.62 20.74
CA CYS A 137 11.56 -8.45 21.63
C CYS A 137 10.30 -8.44 22.51
N GLY A 138 9.49 -9.49 22.48
CA GLY A 138 8.27 -9.60 23.29
C GLY A 138 7.13 -8.66 22.89
N ALA A 139 7.19 -8.00 21.73
CA ALA A 139 6.11 -7.13 21.27
C ALA A 139 4.83 -7.93 20.99
N GLU A 140 3.66 -7.38 21.29
CA GLU A 140 2.36 -8.07 21.16
C GLU A 140 2.02 -8.52 19.74
N THR A 141 2.58 -7.90 18.70
CA THR A 141 2.28 -8.24 17.31
C THR A 141 3.50 -8.04 16.42
N GLU A 142 3.97 -9.11 15.80
CA GLU A 142 5.04 -9.12 14.81
C GLU A 142 4.45 -8.91 13.41
N THR A 143 4.23 -7.65 13.03
CA THR A 143 3.97 -7.27 11.63
C THR A 143 5.26 -7.36 10.81
N LEU A 144 5.16 -7.31 9.47
CA LEU A 144 6.36 -7.28 8.63
C LEU A 144 7.17 -6.00 8.81
N LEU A 145 6.49 -4.85 8.95
CA LEU A 145 7.12 -3.59 9.36
C LEU A 145 7.84 -3.74 10.69
N HIS A 146 7.21 -4.35 11.70
CA HIS A 146 7.88 -4.60 12.97
C HIS A 146 9.13 -5.47 12.78
N ALA A 147 9.00 -6.61 12.09
CA ALA A 147 10.09 -7.54 11.90
C ALA A 147 11.31 -6.91 11.20
N LEU A 148 11.09 -6.00 10.24
CA LEU A 148 12.14 -5.40 9.41
C LEU A 148 12.65 -4.04 9.91
N LYS A 149 11.80 -3.25 10.59
CA LYS A 149 12.05 -1.84 10.92
C LYS A 149 11.91 -1.53 12.41
N ASP A 150 10.79 -1.88 13.03
CA ASP A 150 10.46 -1.38 14.39
C ASP A 150 11.01 -2.26 15.52
N CYS A 151 11.30 -3.54 15.25
CA CYS A 151 11.92 -4.45 16.20
C CYS A 151 13.27 -3.89 16.67
N PRO A 152 13.56 -3.84 17.99
CA PRO A 152 14.83 -3.34 18.53
C PRO A 152 16.07 -3.93 17.86
N THR A 153 16.08 -5.24 17.59
CA THR A 153 17.19 -5.91 16.87
C THR A 153 17.37 -5.31 15.48
N SER A 154 16.29 -5.26 14.68
CA SER A 154 16.35 -4.75 13.30
C SER A 154 16.70 -3.26 13.27
N ARG A 155 16.17 -2.47 14.21
CA ARG A 155 16.46 -1.04 14.36
C ARG A 155 17.93 -0.78 14.70
N ALA A 156 18.55 -1.62 15.53
CA ALA A 156 19.96 -1.52 15.84
C ALA A 156 20.82 -1.71 14.58
N VAL A 157 20.52 -2.71 13.75
CA VAL A 157 21.21 -2.95 12.48
C VAL A 157 21.08 -1.74 11.54
N LEU A 158 19.86 -1.22 11.38
CA LEU A 158 19.60 -0.07 10.53
C LEU A 158 20.33 1.20 11.01
N SER A 159 20.43 1.36 12.33
CA SER A 159 21.13 2.51 12.95
C SER A 159 22.63 2.45 12.71
N ILE A 160 23.25 1.25 12.75
CA ILE A 160 24.67 1.05 12.40
C ILE A 160 24.92 1.41 10.93
N GLY A 161 23.97 1.10 10.04
CA GLY A 161 24.07 1.45 8.62
C GLY A 161 23.87 2.93 8.30
N GLY A 162 23.71 3.80 9.30
CA GLY A 162 23.54 5.25 9.08
C GLY A 162 22.20 5.64 8.48
N TRP A 163 21.23 4.72 8.43
CA TRP A 163 19.89 5.03 7.94
C TRP A 163 19.20 5.92 8.97
N SER A 164 18.95 7.17 8.58
CA SER A 164 18.58 8.25 9.49
C SER A 164 17.40 7.89 10.40
N ARG A 165 17.40 8.49 11.60
CA ARG A 165 16.28 8.36 12.53
C ARG A 165 14.95 8.78 11.89
N SER A 166 14.94 9.68 10.91
CA SER A 166 13.72 10.12 10.22
C SER A 166 13.13 9.04 9.29
N PHE A 167 13.97 8.21 8.65
CA PHE A 167 13.50 7.09 7.82
C PHE A 167 12.87 5.96 8.65
N ILE A 168 13.34 5.81 9.89
CA ILE A 168 12.90 4.74 10.80
C ILE A 168 11.76 5.20 11.73
N SER A 169 11.70 6.49 12.10
CA SER A 169 10.73 6.98 13.09
C SER A 169 9.32 7.19 12.54
N LYS A 170 9.17 7.46 11.23
CA LYS A 170 7.85 7.65 10.62
C LYS A 170 7.05 6.35 10.70
N ARG A 171 5.77 6.48 11.05
CA ARG A 171 4.82 5.36 11.08
C ARG A 171 4.23 5.13 9.70
N TYR A 172 4.07 3.86 9.36
CA TYR A 172 3.49 3.40 8.12
C TYR A 172 2.55 2.24 8.45
N ASP A 173 1.50 2.10 7.66
CA ASP A 173 0.57 0.98 7.80
C ASP A 173 1.02 -0.22 6.95
N ARG A 174 1.65 0.03 5.80
CA ARG A 174 2.14 -1.02 4.88
C ARG A 174 3.63 -0.88 4.59
N CYS A 175 4.31 -2.00 4.40
CA CYS A 175 5.72 -2.03 4.00
C CYS A 175 5.97 -1.31 2.68
N ILE A 176 5.07 -1.44 1.70
CA ILE A 176 5.25 -0.85 0.38
C ILE A 176 5.25 0.69 0.41
N ASP A 177 4.42 1.29 1.26
CA ASP A 177 4.38 2.75 1.44
C ASP A 177 5.72 3.26 2.00
N TRP A 178 6.25 2.55 2.99
CA TRP A 178 7.56 2.85 3.58
C TRP A 178 8.69 2.71 2.56
N LEU A 179 8.74 1.60 1.82
CA LEU A 179 9.80 1.37 0.84
C LEU A 179 9.72 2.34 -0.34
N GLU A 180 8.52 2.74 -0.76
CA GLU A 180 8.37 3.74 -1.82
C GLU A 180 8.87 5.12 -1.38
N ASP A 181 8.56 5.54 -0.14
CA ASP A 181 9.10 6.79 0.43
C ASP A 181 10.64 6.75 0.48
N LEU A 182 11.24 5.60 0.81
CA LEU A 182 12.69 5.42 0.73
C LEU A 182 13.21 5.55 -0.70
N MET A 183 12.57 4.91 -1.68
CA MET A 183 12.97 4.97 -3.10
C MET A 183 12.87 6.37 -3.71
N ARG A 184 12.08 7.28 -3.11
CA ARG A 184 11.97 8.67 -3.55
C ARG A 184 13.13 9.55 -3.07
N VAL A 185 13.81 9.14 -2.00
CA VAL A 185 14.88 9.92 -1.36
C VAL A 185 16.26 9.30 -1.61
N LEU A 186 16.32 7.97 -1.66
CA LEU A 186 17.56 7.22 -1.86
C LEU A 186 17.84 7.02 -3.34
N ASP A 187 19.11 7.07 -3.71
CA ASP A 187 19.53 6.59 -5.02
C ASP A 187 19.45 5.06 -5.11
N LYS A 188 19.69 4.55 -6.33
CA LYS A 188 19.58 3.13 -6.64
C LYS A 188 20.54 2.26 -5.81
N ARG A 189 21.74 2.77 -5.51
CA ARG A 189 22.77 2.04 -4.76
C ARG A 189 22.41 2.01 -3.27
N ALA A 190 22.08 3.16 -2.69
CA ALA A 190 21.62 3.25 -1.32
C ALA A 190 20.35 2.42 -1.08
N MET A 191 19.42 2.38 -2.03
CA MET A 191 18.24 1.51 -1.93
C MET A 191 18.61 0.02 -1.99
N ALA A 192 19.55 -0.37 -2.85
CA ALA A 192 20.08 -1.73 -2.84
C ALA A 192 20.72 -2.06 -1.48
N ASP A 193 21.48 -1.13 -0.91
CA ASP A 193 22.10 -1.29 0.41
C ASP A 193 21.09 -1.51 1.53
N VAL A 194 20.03 -0.70 1.56
CA VAL A 194 18.91 -0.89 2.48
C VAL A 194 18.27 -2.26 2.29
N MET A 195 17.92 -2.65 1.07
CA MET A 195 17.23 -3.93 0.84
C MET A 195 18.09 -5.14 1.19
N THR A 196 19.40 -5.10 0.92
CA THR A 196 20.35 -6.13 1.36
C THR A 196 20.44 -6.20 2.88
N THR A 197 20.44 -5.05 3.55
CA THR A 197 20.41 -4.98 5.02
C THR A 197 19.14 -5.62 5.58
N LEU A 198 17.97 -5.25 5.04
CA LEU A 198 16.68 -5.81 5.45
C LEU A 198 16.58 -7.32 5.20
N TRP A 199 17.17 -7.80 4.11
CA TRP A 199 17.26 -9.23 3.81
C TRP A 199 18.08 -9.97 4.88
N ASN A 200 19.21 -9.41 5.32
CA ASN A 200 20.01 -9.97 6.40
C ASN A 200 19.28 -9.91 7.76
N CYS A 201 18.56 -8.82 8.06
CA CYS A 201 17.69 -8.74 9.25
C CYS A 201 16.63 -9.86 9.24
N TRP A 202 15.99 -10.09 8.10
CA TRP A 202 14.99 -11.15 7.93
C TRP A 202 15.60 -12.55 8.15
N ASN A 203 16.78 -12.82 7.60
CA ASN A 203 17.47 -14.08 7.82
C ASN A 203 17.88 -14.28 9.28
N ASN A 204 18.38 -13.24 9.94
CA ASN A 204 18.71 -13.30 11.36
C ASN A 204 17.47 -13.60 12.22
N ARG A 205 16.33 -12.95 11.92
CA ARG A 205 15.04 -13.28 12.55
C ARG A 205 14.67 -14.76 12.39
N ASN A 206 14.82 -15.30 11.18
CA ASN A 206 14.50 -16.71 10.93
C ASN A 206 15.49 -17.66 11.63
N ASN A 207 16.79 -17.33 11.67
CA ASN A 207 17.78 -18.10 12.40
C ASN A 207 17.47 -18.14 13.90
N TYR A 208 17.04 -17.03 14.49
CA TYR A 208 16.63 -17.01 15.88
C TYR A 208 15.42 -17.93 16.12
N ILE A 209 14.39 -17.82 15.29
CA ILE A 209 13.15 -18.59 15.48
C ILE A 209 13.34 -20.10 15.27
N PHE A 210 14.09 -20.50 14.24
CA PHE A 210 14.23 -21.91 13.88
C PHE A 210 15.45 -22.59 14.51
N ARG A 211 16.44 -21.83 14.98
CA ARG A 211 17.72 -22.37 15.48
C ARG A 211 18.15 -21.80 16.83
N GLY A 212 17.40 -20.87 17.41
CA GLY A 212 17.75 -20.19 18.67
C GLY A 212 19.02 -19.34 18.58
N LYS A 213 19.49 -19.01 17.37
CA LYS A 213 20.73 -18.25 17.15
C LYS A 213 20.41 -16.85 16.65
N GLU A 214 20.74 -15.84 17.44
CA GLU A 214 20.68 -14.43 17.07
C GLU A 214 22.10 -13.85 17.01
N GLU A 215 22.41 -13.21 15.89
CA GLU A 215 23.69 -12.53 15.68
C GLU A 215 23.62 -11.08 16.16
N GLU A 216 24.77 -10.51 16.49
CA GLU A 216 24.86 -9.10 16.87
C GLU A 216 24.59 -8.18 15.67
N ALA A 217 23.98 -7.02 15.96
CA ALA A 217 23.59 -6.07 14.92
C ALA A 217 24.75 -5.64 14.00
N LYS A 218 25.97 -5.52 14.56
CA LYS A 218 27.17 -5.18 13.80
C LYS A 218 27.54 -6.25 12.77
N GLN A 219 27.48 -7.53 13.15
CA GLN A 219 27.81 -8.65 12.25
C GLN A 219 26.82 -8.75 11.10
N ILE A 220 25.52 -8.52 11.38
CA ILE A 220 24.45 -8.50 10.37
C ILE A 220 24.70 -7.38 9.36
N TRP A 221 25.05 -6.19 9.85
CA TRP A 221 25.35 -5.04 8.99
C TRP A 221 26.63 -5.26 8.17
N GLU A 222 27.71 -5.74 8.77
CA GLU A 222 28.97 -6.04 8.05
C GLU A 222 28.76 -7.05 6.93
N ARG A 223 27.96 -8.11 7.19
CA ARG A 223 27.59 -9.09 6.16
C ARG A 223 26.82 -8.43 5.01
N ALA A 224 25.85 -7.57 5.33
CA ALA A 224 25.08 -6.86 4.31
C ALA A 224 25.97 -5.92 3.47
N SER A 225 26.83 -5.14 4.13
CA SER A 225 27.77 -4.22 3.48
C SER A 225 28.76 -4.95 2.58
N ASN A 226 29.26 -6.11 2.99
CA ASN A 226 30.18 -6.91 2.17
C ASN A 226 29.47 -7.48 0.93
N LEU A 227 28.23 -7.96 1.06
CA LEU A 227 27.42 -8.49 -0.06
C LEU A 227 27.18 -7.45 -1.18
N ASN A 228 27.17 -6.15 -0.85
CA ASN A 228 26.97 -5.09 -1.83
C ASN A 228 28.25 -4.56 -2.44
N ARG A 229 29.44 -4.94 -1.95
CA ARG A 229 30.72 -4.58 -2.60
C ARG A 229 30.93 -5.32 -3.91
N ASP A 230 30.23 -6.42 -4.10
CA ASP A 230 30.32 -7.29 -5.27
C ASP A 230 29.42 -6.81 -6.45
N PHE A 231 28.68 -5.70 -6.27
CA PHE A 231 27.72 -5.13 -7.24
C PHE A 231 27.90 -3.60 -7.38
#